data_AF-A0A3B4EAD3-F1
#
_entry.id   AF-A0A3B4EAD3-F1
#
_cell.length_a   1.000
_cell.length_b   1.000
_cell.length_c   1.000
_cell.angle_alpha   90.00
_cell.angle_beta   90.00
_cell.angle_gamma   90.00
#
_symmetry.space_group_name_H-M   'P 1'
#
loop_
_entity.id
_entity.type
_entity.pdbx_description
1 polymer ?
#
loop_
_entity_poly.entity_id
_entity_poly.type
_entity_poly.pdbx_seq_one_letter_code
_entity_poly.pdbx_strand_id
1 'polypeptide(L)'
;FSFFLFFLLSSLALIPSTPTPLLIQILYWSYINADDPAVRVSDSNRMFTLASLRAVWHGHKLDFFKTARVGAAAPNSEVVPLAEHKRARILDYARGRRPLILNFGSCS
;
A
#
# COMPACT_ATOMS: atom_id res chain seq x y z
N PHE A 1 -23.49 -3.19 -10.43
CA PHE A 1 -22.53 -2.40 -9.65
C PHE A 1 -21.41 -1.76 -10.49
N SER A 2 -20.93 -2.41 -11.56
CA SER A 2 -19.85 -1.86 -12.43
C SER A 2 -20.27 -0.67 -13.33
N PHE A 3 -21.51 -0.66 -13.85
CA PHE A 3 -21.98 0.44 -14.72
C PHE A 3 -22.19 1.79 -14.01
N PHE A 4 -22.53 1.76 -12.72
CA PHE A 4 -22.86 2.98 -11.96
C PHE A 4 -21.61 3.80 -11.61
N LEU A 5 -20.47 3.14 -11.40
CA LEU A 5 -19.19 3.79 -11.10
C LEU A 5 -18.58 4.47 -12.34
N PHE A 6 -18.77 3.87 -13.53
CA PHE A 6 -18.28 4.43 -14.79
C PHE A 6 -19.05 5.69 -15.21
N PHE A 7 -20.37 5.70 -14.97
CA PHE A 7 -21.23 6.86 -15.25
C PHE A 7 -20.95 8.03 -14.30
N LEU A 8 -20.67 7.75 -13.02
CA LEU A 8 -20.33 8.77 -12.03
C LEU A 8 -18.95 9.40 -12.31
N LEU A 9 -17.98 8.61 -12.75
CA LEU A 9 -16.65 9.11 -13.14
C LEU A 9 -16.69 9.91 -14.46
N SER A 10 -17.58 9.57 -15.40
CA SER A 10 -17.77 10.35 -16.63
C SER A 10 -18.52 11.66 -16.40
N SER A 11 -19.53 11.69 -15.51
CA SER A 11 -20.28 12.92 -15.21
C SER A 11 -19.50 13.96 -14.38
N LEU A 12 -18.44 13.55 -13.68
CA LEU A 12 -17.53 14.47 -12.98
C LEU A 12 -16.32 14.91 -13.84
N ALA A 13 -16.17 14.35 -15.03
CA ALA A 13 -15.11 14.73 -15.96
C ALA A 13 -15.51 15.95 -16.82
N LEU A 14 -15.62 17.11 -16.16
CA LEU A 14 -15.36 18.39 -16.84
C LEU A 14 -13.90 18.81 -16.62
N ILE A 15 -12.97 17.88 -16.82
CA ILE A 15 -11.54 18.14 -16.73
C ILE A 15 -10.98 18.11 -18.16
N PRO A 16 -10.45 19.23 -18.68
CA PRO A 16 -9.84 19.24 -20.00
C PRO A 16 -8.72 18.18 -20.07
N SER A 17 -8.63 17.46 -21.19
CA SER A 17 -7.79 16.30 -21.45
C SER A 17 -6.28 16.55 -21.43
N THR A 18 -5.82 17.65 -20.84
CA THR A 18 -4.42 18.01 -20.66
C THR A 18 -4.24 18.53 -19.23
N PRO A 19 -3.55 17.79 -18.34
CA PRO A 19 -3.27 18.30 -17.01
C PRO A 19 -2.33 19.52 -17.15
N THR A 20 -2.77 20.66 -16.65
CA THR A 20 -1.92 21.86 -16.58
C THR A 20 -0.76 21.61 -15.61
N PRO A 21 0.42 22.22 -15.81
CA PRO A 21 1.58 22.01 -14.95
C PRO A 21 1.30 22.37 -13.48
N LEU A 22 0.35 23.28 -13.23
CA LEU A 22 -0.11 23.63 -11.88
C LEU A 22 -0.86 22.48 -11.20
N LEU A 23 -1.68 21.72 -11.94
CA LEU A 23 -2.40 20.58 -11.38
C LEU A 23 -1.43 19.46 -10.98
N ILE A 24 -0.39 19.22 -11.79
CA ILE A 24 0.67 18.25 -11.49
C ILE A 24 1.46 18.71 -10.25
N GLN A 25 1.80 19.99 -10.17
CA GLN A 25 2.50 20.58 -9.02
C GLN A 25 1.68 20.45 -7.74
N ILE A 26 0.37 20.75 -7.79
CA ILE A 26 -0.54 20.64 -6.65
C ILE A 26 -0.66 19.18 -6.19
N LEU A 27 -0.79 18.24 -7.12
CA LEU A 27 -0.83 16.81 -6.80
C LEU A 27 0.49 16.30 -6.22
N TYR A 28 1.63 16.78 -6.72
CA TYR A 28 2.96 16.44 -6.20
C TYR A 28 3.18 17.02 -4.79
N TRP A 29 2.80 18.27 -4.54
CA TRP A 29 2.82 18.85 -3.19
C TRP A 29 1.88 18.15 -2.23
N SER A 30 0.72 17.71 -2.71
CA SER A 30 -0.22 16.93 -1.90
C SER A 30 0.30 15.50 -1.63
N TYR A 31 1.18 14.96 -2.49
CA TYR A 31 1.85 13.68 -2.31
C TYR A 31 3.03 13.77 -1.33
N ILE A 32 3.80 14.86 -1.36
CA ILE A 32 4.95 15.11 -0.47
C ILE A 32 4.50 15.44 0.97
N ASN A 33 3.37 16.13 1.16
CA ASN A 33 2.84 16.45 2.50
C ASN A 33 2.06 15.29 3.15
N ALA A 34 1.96 14.14 2.50
CA ALA A 34 1.30 12.95 3.05
C ALA A 34 2.28 12.11 3.88
N ASP A 35 2.96 12.74 4.83
CA ASP A 35 3.49 12.03 6.01
C ASP A 35 2.28 11.51 6.79
N ASP A 36 1.76 10.36 6.34
CA ASP A 36 0.49 9.79 6.78
C ASP A 36 0.60 9.39 8.27
N PRO A 37 -0.20 9.99 9.17
CA PRO A 37 -0.36 9.41 10.50
C PRO A 37 -0.98 8.01 10.34
N ALA A 38 -0.56 7.07 11.19
CA ALA A 38 -1.12 5.72 11.20
C ALA A 38 -2.66 5.81 11.22
N VAL A 39 -3.29 5.40 10.12
CA VAL A 39 -4.75 5.42 9.94
C VAL A 39 -5.36 4.45 10.96
N ARG A 40 -5.61 4.94 12.17
CA ARG A 40 -6.36 4.25 13.21
C ARG A 40 -7.83 4.55 12.98
N VAL A 41 -8.49 3.66 12.25
CA VAL A 41 -9.94 3.68 12.13
C VAL A 41 -10.50 3.30 13.50
N SER A 42 -10.91 4.29 14.29
CA SER A 42 -11.59 4.06 15.57
C SER A 42 -13.03 3.61 15.32
N ASP A 43 -13.49 2.59 16.05
CA ASP A 43 -14.78 1.88 15.94
C ASP A 43 -16.04 2.72 16.21
N SER A 44 -15.95 4.06 16.20
CA SER A 44 -17.09 4.94 16.47
C SER A 44 -17.87 5.26 15.19
N ASN A 45 -18.68 4.30 14.75
CA ASN A 45 -19.93 4.45 14.00
C ASN A 45 -19.98 5.45 12.81
N ARG A 46 -18.90 5.54 12.03
CA ARG A 46 -18.80 6.36 10.80
C ARG A 46 -18.27 5.53 9.63
N MET A 47 -18.97 4.44 9.32
CA MET A 47 -18.60 3.51 8.23
C MET A 47 -18.64 4.14 6.83
N PHE A 48 -19.22 5.34 6.67
CA PHE A 48 -19.37 6.04 5.39
C PHE A 48 -18.73 7.44 5.36
N THR A 49 -17.56 7.61 5.96
CA THR A 49 -16.78 8.85 5.78
C THR A 49 -15.77 8.71 4.65
N LEU A 50 -15.37 9.86 4.09
CA LEU A 50 -14.24 9.95 3.18
C LEU A 50 -12.95 9.37 3.78
N ALA A 51 -12.77 9.47 5.10
CA ALA A 51 -11.65 8.84 5.80
C ALA A 51 -11.74 7.30 5.78
N SER A 52 -12.91 6.73 6.01
CA SER A 52 -13.14 5.28 5.91
C SER A 52 -12.94 4.78 4.48
N LEU A 53 -13.45 5.49 3.46
CA LEU A 53 -13.24 5.13 2.07
C LEU A 53 -11.77 5.25 1.66
N ARG A 54 -11.06 6.29 2.13
CA ARG A 54 -9.62 6.44 1.95
C ARG A 54 -8.87 5.28 2.60
N ALA A 55 -9.23 4.89 3.83
CA ALA A 55 -8.62 3.75 4.51
C ALA A 55 -8.83 2.43 3.73
N VAL A 56 -10.04 2.17 3.24
CA VAL A 56 -10.36 1.01 2.39
C VAL A 56 -9.55 1.03 1.09
N TRP A 57 -9.49 2.19 0.42
CA TRP A 57 -8.71 2.35 -0.81
C TRP A 57 -7.21 2.17 -0.59
N HIS A 58 -6.67 2.73 0.50
CA HIS A 58 -5.29 2.53 0.91
C HIS A 58 -4.98 1.06 1.20
N GLY A 59 -5.91 0.35 1.88
CA GLY A 59 -5.82 -1.10 2.09
C GLY A 59 -5.75 -1.85 0.77
N HIS A 60 -6.68 -1.58 -0.14
CA HIS A 60 -6.75 -2.24 -1.45
C HIS A 60 -5.52 -1.94 -2.33
N LYS A 61 -5.00 -0.70 -2.27
CA LYS A 61 -3.76 -0.31 -2.95
C LYS A 61 -2.55 -1.05 -2.36
N LEU A 62 -2.43 -1.12 -1.03
CA LEU A 62 -1.35 -1.86 -0.36
C LEU A 62 -1.43 -3.35 -0.67
N ASP A 63 -2.63 -3.93 -0.73
CA ASP A 63 -2.85 -5.34 -1.08
C ASP A 63 -2.34 -5.67 -2.48
N PHE A 64 -2.45 -4.74 -3.43
CA PHE A 64 -1.88 -4.90 -4.77
C PHE A 64 -0.35 -5.07 -4.74
N PHE A 65 0.33 -4.46 -3.77
CA PHE A 65 1.78 -4.55 -3.61
C PHE A 65 2.23 -5.73 -2.73
N LYS A 66 1.31 -6.50 -2.12
CA LYS A 66 1.67 -7.62 -1.23
C LYS A 66 2.10 -8.88 -1.98
N THR A 67 1.70 -9.05 -3.24
CA THR A 67 1.95 -10.30 -3.96
C THR A 67 3.40 -10.39 -4.43
N ALA A 68 4.18 -11.28 -3.81
CA ALA A 68 5.49 -11.66 -4.33
C ALA A 68 5.32 -12.43 -5.66
N ARG A 69 6.15 -12.11 -6.66
CA ARG A 69 6.09 -12.72 -8.00
C ARG A 69 7.47 -13.23 -8.40
N VAL A 70 7.51 -14.37 -9.10
CA VAL A 70 8.77 -14.92 -9.63
C VAL A 70 9.38 -13.93 -10.63
N GLY A 71 10.69 -13.69 -10.51
CA GLY A 71 11.42 -12.73 -11.33
C GLY A 71 11.31 -11.27 -10.89
N ALA A 72 10.41 -10.94 -9.96
CA ALA A 72 10.38 -9.64 -9.30
C ALA A 72 11.35 -9.59 -8.11
N ALA A 73 11.63 -8.39 -7.61
CA ALA A 73 12.43 -8.22 -6.39
C ALA A 73 11.75 -8.90 -5.20
N ALA A 74 12.52 -9.67 -4.42
CA ALA A 74 12.02 -10.32 -3.22
C ALA A 74 11.64 -9.28 -2.15
N PRO A 75 10.48 -9.42 -1.49
CA PRO A 75 10.06 -8.49 -0.45
C PRO A 75 11.02 -8.53 0.74
N ASN A 76 11.48 -7.37 1.19
CA ASN A 76 12.37 -7.23 2.34
C ASN A 76 11.59 -6.94 3.63
N SER A 77 10.66 -7.84 3.97
CA SER A 77 9.79 -7.69 5.14
C SER A 77 10.55 -7.93 6.45
N GLU A 78 10.01 -7.36 7.53
CA GLU A 78 10.56 -7.47 8.88
C GLU A 78 10.31 -8.87 9.47
N VAL A 79 11.29 -9.37 10.22
CA VAL A 79 11.23 -10.64 10.96
C VAL A 79 11.82 -10.45 12.36
N VAL A 80 11.39 -11.29 13.30
CA VAL A 80 11.90 -11.29 14.67
C VAL A 80 12.69 -12.58 14.91
N PRO A 81 14.02 -12.52 15.04
CA PRO A 81 14.85 -13.66 15.37
C PRO A 81 14.61 -14.13 16.79
N LEU A 82 14.73 -15.44 17.01
CA LEU A 82 14.51 -16.07 18.32
C LEU A 82 15.56 -15.69 19.37
N ALA A 83 16.80 -15.44 18.95
CA ALA A 83 17.93 -15.26 19.87
C ALA A 83 17.94 -13.90 20.58
N GLU A 84 17.61 -12.82 19.87
CA GLU A 84 17.86 -11.45 20.35
C GLU A 84 16.59 -10.58 20.41
N HIS A 85 15.42 -11.10 19.99
CA HIS A 85 14.17 -10.35 19.82
C HIS A 85 14.32 -9.00 19.08
N LYS A 86 15.45 -8.81 18.38
CA LYS A 86 15.75 -7.60 17.65
C LYS A 86 15.23 -7.71 16.23
N ARG A 87 14.44 -6.73 15.83
CA ARG A 87 13.89 -6.63 14.48
C ARG A 87 15.01 -6.76 13.44
N ALA A 88 14.86 -7.72 12.54
CA ALA A 88 15.71 -7.93 11.37
C ALA A 88 14.83 -7.94 10.12
N ARG A 89 15.43 -8.05 8.92
CA ARG A 89 14.67 -8.24 7.68
C ARG A 89 15.08 -9.52 6.97
N ILE A 90 14.20 -10.02 6.11
CA ILE A 90 14.42 -11.27 5.36
C ILE A 90 15.76 -11.25 4.60
N LEU A 91 16.09 -10.14 3.93
CA LEU A 91 17.30 -10.08 3.10
C LEU A 91 18.59 -9.94 3.90
N ASP A 92 18.53 -9.64 5.20
CA ASP A 92 19.72 -9.60 6.07
C ASP A 92 20.32 -11.01 6.26
N TYR A 93 19.53 -12.06 6.01
CA TYR A 93 19.96 -13.47 6.05
C TYR A 93 20.55 -13.95 4.71
N ALA A 94 20.48 -13.15 3.65
CA ALA A 94 21.08 -13.48 2.37
C ALA A 94 22.62 -13.39 2.46
N ARG A 95 23.32 -14.32 1.81
CA ARG A 95 24.79 -14.36 1.79
C ARG A 95 25.32 -14.22 0.37
N GLY A 96 25.57 -12.98 -0.04
CA GLY A 96 26.05 -12.65 -1.39
C GLY A 96 25.10 -13.19 -2.47
N ARG A 97 25.61 -14.05 -3.36
CA ARG A 97 24.82 -14.66 -4.45
C ARG A 97 24.23 -16.03 -4.11
N ARG A 98 24.41 -16.53 -2.88
CA ARG A 98 23.86 -17.83 -2.47
C ARG A 98 22.33 -17.72 -2.38
N PRO A 99 21.57 -18.65 -3.01
CA PRO A 99 20.12 -18.68 -2.86
C PRO A 99 19.71 -18.81 -1.38
N LEU A 100 18.76 -17.97 -0.96
CA LEU A 100 18.12 -18.05 0.35
C LEU A 100 16.75 -18.71 0.17
N ILE A 101 16.54 -19.85 0.81
CA ILE A 101 15.27 -20.60 0.78
C ILE A 101 14.50 -20.28 2.05
N LEU A 102 13.24 -19.87 1.91
CA LEU A 102 12.34 -19.55 3.01
C LEU A 102 11.28 -20.65 3.14
N ASN A 103 11.03 -21.09 4.37
CA ASN A 103 9.94 -22.01 4.70
C ASN A 103 9.11 -21.39 5.83
N PHE A 104 7.86 -21.06 5.53
CA PHE A 104 6.93 -20.49 6.49
C PHE A 104 6.04 -21.61 7.05
N GLY A 105 5.90 -21.67 8.37
CA GLY A 105 5.06 -22.65 9.03
C GLY A 105 4.85 -22.32 10.50
N SER A 106 3.90 -23.02 11.13
CA SER A 106 3.60 -22.95 12.56
C SER A 106 3.33 -24.35 13.10
N CYS A 107 3.57 -24.56 14.40
CA CYS A 107 3.05 -25.74 15.08
C CYS A 107 1.52 -25.62 15.22
N SER A 108 0.81 -26.73 15.15
CA SER A 108 -0.63 -26.84 15.48
C SER A 108 -0.80 -27.65 16.76
#